data_AF-W4V6Y1-F1
#
_entry.id   AF-W4V6Y1-F1
#
_cell.length_a   1.000
_cell.length_b   1.000
_cell.length_c   1.000
_cell.angle_alpha   90.00
_cell.angle_beta   90.00
_cell.angle_gamma   90.00
#
_symmetry.space_group_name_H-M   'P 1'
#
loop_
_entity.id
_entity.type
_entity.pdbx_description
1 polymer ?
#
loop_
_entity_poly.entity_id
_entity_poly.type
_entity_poly.pdbx_seq_one_letter_code
_entity_poly.pdbx_strand_id
1 'polypeptide(L)'
;MFRMPELGLLLLVCHILASITVGILFRFYGRINRESKVKEDKNLWSRFKKELVYNSRQKLNPGTMLGEAIRNSINVMLSIGGFITLFSVIINILIEIGFISYLSSFVLPILSPLGISREIVLAVLSGFFEMTTGTNMASKAASTTLQGQLAAVSLLLGWAGLSVHFQVYSIVSKTDISLKPYLFGKMLQGVFAAIYISIAMRLPFTAPLTAKSVLSVITPLSDFTWYNALIYSAQNVIISCVILLILTAISLVFYFTKRMCKAILVRSMR
;
A
#
# COMPACT_ATOMS: atom_id res chain seq x y z
N MET A 1 7.69 11.46 -9.43
CA MET A 1 6.68 12.52 -9.31
C MET A 1 7.27 13.84 -8.80
N PHE A 2 7.54 14.02 -7.49
CA PHE A 2 8.11 15.28 -6.98
C PHE A 2 9.62 15.47 -7.23
N ARG A 3 10.35 14.41 -7.63
CA ARG A 3 11.82 14.41 -7.79
C ARG A 3 12.59 14.85 -6.51
N MET A 4 11.95 14.71 -5.35
CA MET A 4 12.50 15.00 -4.02
C MET A 4 12.43 13.71 -3.19
N PRO A 5 13.51 12.92 -3.11
CA PRO A 5 13.50 11.64 -2.40
C PRO A 5 13.28 11.79 -0.89
N GLU A 6 13.61 12.95 -0.31
CA GLU A 6 13.43 13.22 1.13
C GLU A 6 11.95 13.10 1.54
N LEU A 7 11.02 13.44 0.64
CA LEU A 7 9.59 13.35 0.88
C LEU A 7 9.10 11.89 0.92
N GLY A 8 9.86 10.95 0.36
CA GLY A 8 9.49 9.54 0.32
C GLY A 8 9.37 8.91 1.69
N LEU A 9 10.30 9.21 2.60
CA LEU A 9 10.26 8.69 3.98
C LEU A 9 9.10 9.27 4.78
N LEU A 10 8.83 10.57 4.60
CA LEU A 10 7.70 11.24 5.24
C LEU A 10 6.36 10.63 4.79
N LEU A 11 6.17 10.45 3.47
CA LEU A 11 5.00 9.77 2.92
C LEU A 11 4.87 8.35 3.47
N LEU A 12 5.95 7.58 3.48
CA LEU A 12 5.96 6.21 4.00
C LEU A 12 5.48 6.14 5.46
N VAL A 13 6.04 6.97 6.34
CA VAL A 13 5.68 6.99 7.77
C VAL A 13 4.21 7.33 7.94
N CYS A 14 3.70 8.36 7.25
CA CYS A 14 2.30 8.73 7.32
C CYS A 14 1.37 7.62 6.82
N HIS A 15 1.74 6.90 5.75
CA HIS A 15 0.96 5.79 5.22
C HIS A 15 0.96 4.55 6.13
N ILE A 16 2.07 4.27 6.82
CA ILE A 16 2.15 3.21 7.83
C ILE A 16 1.28 3.56 9.04
N LEU A 17 1.36 4.79 9.54
CA LEU A 17 0.51 5.23 10.65
C LEU A 17 -0.98 5.17 10.27
N ALA A 18 -1.32 5.57 9.04
CA ALA A 18 -2.68 5.49 8.51
C ALA A 18 -3.17 4.04 8.46
N SER A 19 -2.36 3.09 7.97
CA SER A 19 -2.75 1.68 7.91
C SER A 19 -2.93 1.05 9.29
N ILE A 20 -2.06 1.40 10.26
CA ILE A 20 -2.22 1.00 11.67
C ILE A 20 -3.54 1.54 12.23
N THR A 21 -3.85 2.80 11.98
CA THR A 21 -5.09 3.45 12.44
C THR A 21 -6.32 2.73 11.89
N VAL A 22 -6.33 2.42 10.59
CA VAL A 22 -7.41 1.63 9.96
C VAL A 22 -7.49 0.24 10.59
N GLY A 23 -6.36 -0.42 10.84
CA GLY A 23 -6.31 -1.73 11.50
C GLY A 23 -6.92 -1.71 12.91
N ILE A 24 -6.68 -0.65 13.68
CA ILE A 24 -7.28 -0.45 15.01
C ILE A 24 -8.79 -0.25 14.90
N LEU A 25 -9.26 0.55 13.94
CA LEU A 25 -10.70 0.76 13.70
C LEU A 25 -11.41 -0.53 13.29
N PHE A 26 -10.76 -1.36 12.47
CA PHE A 26 -11.30 -2.64 12.03
C PHE A 26 -11.13 -3.78 13.04
N ARG A 27 -10.57 -3.52 14.24
CA ARG A 27 -10.28 -4.54 15.25
C ARG A 27 -11.46 -5.46 15.59
N PHE A 28 -12.68 -4.93 15.53
CA PHE A 28 -13.91 -5.67 15.86
C PHE A 28 -14.70 -6.15 14.63
N TYR A 29 -14.21 -5.85 13.43
CA TYR A 29 -14.87 -6.24 12.19
C TYR A 29 -14.94 -7.78 12.05
N GLY A 30 -16.12 -8.31 11.76
CA GLY A 30 -16.35 -9.75 11.57
C GLY A 30 -16.30 -10.61 12.85
N ARG A 31 -16.24 -10.00 14.04
CA ARG A 31 -16.18 -10.74 15.32
C ARG A 31 -17.51 -11.42 15.69
N ILE A 32 -18.62 -10.92 15.17
CA ILE A 32 -19.98 -11.34 15.54
C ILE A 32 -20.38 -12.69 14.89
N ASN A 33 -19.77 -13.09 13.77
CA ASN A 33 -20.14 -14.33 13.06
C ASN A 33 -19.23 -15.54 13.35
N ARG A 34 -18.34 -15.45 14.36
CA ARG A 34 -17.37 -16.52 14.71
C ARG A 34 -17.73 -17.35 15.94
N GLU A 35 -19.00 -17.37 16.34
CA GLU A 35 -19.48 -18.31 17.36
C GLU A 35 -19.68 -19.75 16.81
N SER A 36 -19.38 -20.00 15.54
CA SER A 36 -19.39 -21.36 14.98
C SER A 36 -18.09 -22.12 15.29
N LYS A 37 -18.18 -22.96 16.34
CA LYS A 37 -17.42 -24.21 16.61
C LYS A 37 -16.25 -24.53 15.66
N VAL A 38 -15.12 -23.83 15.78
CA VAL A 38 -13.84 -24.42 15.33
C VAL A 38 -13.39 -25.35 16.44
N LYS A 39 -13.55 -26.68 16.26
CA LYS A 39 -12.86 -27.66 17.08
C LYS A 39 -11.37 -27.37 16.96
N GLU A 40 -10.80 -26.87 18.04
CA GLU A 40 -9.40 -26.49 18.14
C GLU A 40 -8.57 -27.77 18.04
N ASP A 41 -8.11 -28.10 16.83
CA ASP A 41 -7.27 -29.26 16.60
C ASP A 41 -5.90 -28.98 17.24
N LYS A 42 -5.62 -29.67 18.34
CA LYS A 42 -4.64 -29.23 19.36
C LYS A 42 -3.18 -29.24 18.87
N ASN A 43 -2.90 -29.84 17.71
CA ASN A 43 -1.55 -30.05 17.20
C ASN A 43 -1.37 -29.48 15.77
N LEU A 44 -1.22 -28.16 15.69
CA LEU A 44 -0.78 -27.46 14.46
C LEU A 44 0.50 -28.06 13.86
N TRP A 45 1.39 -28.58 14.72
CA TRP A 45 2.60 -29.27 14.28
C TRP A 45 2.23 -30.50 13.44
N SER A 46 1.34 -31.38 13.91
CA SER A 46 1.01 -32.59 13.15
C SER A 46 0.35 -32.26 11.80
N ARG A 47 -0.47 -31.20 11.73
CA ARG A 47 -1.06 -30.71 10.48
C ARG A 47 -0.01 -30.15 9.53
N PHE A 48 0.93 -29.33 10.01
CA PHE A 48 2.05 -28.81 9.22
C PHE A 48 2.94 -29.94 8.69
N LYS A 49 3.25 -30.94 9.52
CA LYS A 49 4.00 -32.14 9.14
C LYS A 49 3.25 -32.94 8.07
N LYS A 50 1.93 -33.08 8.22
CA LYS A 50 1.07 -33.80 7.28
C LYS A 50 0.97 -33.08 5.93
N GLU A 51 0.88 -31.76 5.93
CA GLU A 51 0.91 -30.93 4.71
C GLU A 51 2.28 -30.92 4.04
N LEU A 52 3.37 -30.81 4.81
CA LEU A 52 4.72 -30.93 4.27
C LEU A 52 4.95 -32.30 3.64
N VAL A 53 4.51 -33.38 4.29
CA VAL A 53 4.65 -34.74 3.76
C VAL A 53 3.73 -34.96 2.57
N TYR A 54 2.55 -34.35 2.54
CA TYR A 54 1.63 -34.41 1.39
C TYR A 54 2.22 -33.68 0.18
N ASN A 55 2.75 -32.46 0.37
CA ASN A 55 3.42 -31.70 -0.68
C ASN A 55 4.77 -32.32 -1.09
N SER A 56 5.50 -32.96 -0.18
CA SER A 56 6.74 -33.66 -0.51
C SER A 56 6.51 -35.01 -1.21
N ARG A 57 5.31 -35.57 -1.11
CA ARG A 57 4.88 -36.77 -1.86
C ARG A 57 4.51 -36.44 -3.30
N GLN A 58 4.11 -35.20 -3.59
CA GLN A 58 4.14 -34.71 -4.96
C GLN A 58 5.61 -34.54 -5.34
N LYS A 59 6.13 -35.39 -6.24
CA LYS A 59 7.46 -35.22 -6.84
C LYS A 59 7.46 -33.94 -7.70
N LEU A 60 7.44 -32.78 -7.07
CA LEU A 60 7.59 -31.50 -7.74
C LEU A 60 9.09 -31.31 -8.01
N ASN A 61 9.46 -31.29 -9.29
CA ASN A 61 10.82 -30.99 -9.69
C ASN A 61 11.09 -29.50 -9.36
N PRO A 62 12.19 -29.14 -8.67
CA PRO A 62 12.51 -27.74 -8.40
C PRO A 62 12.52 -26.88 -9.68
N GLY A 63 12.92 -27.46 -10.83
CA GLY A 63 12.86 -26.78 -12.13
C GLY A 63 11.44 -26.46 -12.59
N THR A 64 10.46 -27.34 -12.33
CA THR A 64 9.05 -27.06 -12.68
C THR A 64 8.46 -26.01 -11.76
N MET A 65 8.79 -26.03 -10.46
CA MET A 65 8.34 -25.01 -9.50
C MET A 65 8.90 -23.63 -9.85
N LEU A 66 10.19 -23.55 -10.18
CA LEU A 66 10.81 -22.30 -10.59
C LEU A 66 10.19 -21.77 -11.88
N GLY A 67 9.99 -22.65 -12.88
CA GLY A 67 9.33 -22.28 -14.13
C GLY A 67 7.89 -21.78 -13.94
N GLU A 68 7.12 -22.41 -13.06
CA GLU A 68 5.77 -22.00 -12.72
C GLU A 68 5.75 -20.65 -11.98
N ALA A 69 6.64 -20.44 -11.01
CA ALA A 69 6.77 -19.18 -10.29
C ALA A 69 7.12 -18.02 -11.23
N ILE A 70 8.04 -18.23 -12.18
CA ILE A 70 8.40 -17.24 -13.20
C ILE A 70 7.19 -16.92 -14.09
N ARG A 71 6.51 -17.94 -14.64
CA ARG A 71 5.33 -17.75 -15.49
C ARG A 71 4.22 -16.99 -14.77
N ASN A 72 3.94 -17.37 -13.52
CA ASN A 72 2.94 -16.69 -12.71
C ASN A 72 3.33 -15.22 -12.44
N SER A 73 4.61 -14.96 -12.14
CA SER A 73 5.11 -13.60 -11.92
C SER A 73 4.96 -12.72 -13.17
N ILE A 74 5.28 -13.26 -14.35
CA ILE A 74 5.09 -12.57 -15.64
C ILE A 74 3.61 -12.28 -15.87
N ASN A 75 2.73 -13.25 -15.66
CA ASN A 75 1.28 -13.07 -15.84
C ASN A 75 0.72 -11.98 -14.91
N VAL A 76 1.14 -11.97 -13.64
CA VAL A 76 0.75 -10.93 -12.68
C VAL A 76 1.27 -9.56 -13.11
N MET A 77 2.52 -9.47 -13.56
CA MET A 77 3.12 -8.21 -14.02
C MET A 77 2.41 -7.66 -15.27
N LEU A 78 2.13 -8.52 -16.26
CA LEU A 78 1.38 -8.16 -17.47
C LEU A 78 -0.04 -7.72 -17.12
N SER A 79 -0.69 -8.39 -16.17
CA SER A 79 -2.02 -8.00 -15.70
C SER A 79 -1.99 -6.60 -15.06
N ILE A 80 -1.02 -6.33 -14.17
CA ILE A 80 -0.83 -4.99 -13.58
C ILE A 80 -0.64 -3.94 -14.66
N GLY A 81 0.29 -4.18 -15.59
CA GLY A 81 0.57 -3.25 -16.69
C GLY A 81 -0.64 -3.01 -17.59
N GLY A 82 -1.42 -4.06 -17.86
CA GLY A 82 -2.66 -3.97 -18.63
C GLY A 82 -3.73 -3.13 -17.93
N PHE A 83 -3.96 -3.35 -16.63
CA PHE A 83 -4.90 -2.53 -15.86
C PHE A 83 -4.47 -1.06 -15.80
N ILE A 84 -3.20 -0.78 -15.52
CA ILE A 84 -2.69 0.60 -15.49
C ILE A 84 -2.87 1.25 -16.86
N THR A 85 -2.42 0.61 -17.95
CA THR A 85 -2.51 1.16 -19.30
C THR A 85 -3.95 1.44 -19.71
N LEU A 86 -4.86 0.49 -19.49
CA LEU A 86 -6.28 0.64 -19.81
C LEU A 86 -6.89 1.85 -19.08
N PHE A 87 -6.72 1.92 -17.76
CA PHE A 87 -7.28 3.02 -16.97
C PHE A 87 -6.60 4.36 -17.27
N SER A 88 -5.31 4.39 -17.62
CA SER A 88 -4.62 5.60 -18.07
C SER A 88 -5.20 6.11 -19.39
N VAL A 89 -5.50 5.23 -20.35
CA VAL A 89 -6.17 5.63 -21.60
C VAL A 89 -7.58 6.13 -21.33
N ILE A 90 -8.37 5.39 -20.53
CA ILE A 90 -9.74 5.79 -20.17
C ILE A 90 -9.74 7.17 -19.51
N ILE A 91 -8.89 7.41 -18.51
CA ILE A 91 -8.91 8.69 -17.81
C ILE A 91 -8.47 9.84 -18.72
N ASN A 92 -7.49 9.63 -19.61
CA ASN A 92 -7.11 10.65 -20.58
C ASN A 92 -8.27 10.97 -21.52
N ILE A 93 -9.02 9.97 -22.03
CA ILE A 93 -10.23 10.23 -22.82
C ILE A 93 -11.26 11.04 -22.01
N LEU A 94 -11.51 10.66 -20.75
CA LEU A 94 -12.47 11.38 -19.88
C LEU A 94 -12.04 12.82 -19.57
N ILE A 95 -10.73 13.10 -19.52
CA ILE A 95 -10.18 14.45 -19.39
C ILE A 95 -10.43 15.23 -20.68
N GLU A 96 -10.07 14.68 -21.84
CA GLU A 96 -10.19 15.34 -23.15
C GLU A 96 -11.64 15.68 -23.52
N ILE A 97 -12.59 14.78 -23.24
CA ILE A 97 -14.03 15.06 -23.48
C ILE A 97 -14.63 16.03 -22.44
N GLY A 98 -13.86 16.47 -21.44
CA GLY A 98 -14.31 17.40 -20.41
C GLY A 98 -15.15 16.78 -19.29
N PHE A 99 -15.28 15.45 -19.22
CA PHE A 99 -16.05 14.78 -18.17
C PHE A 99 -15.48 15.05 -16.77
N ILE A 100 -14.15 14.99 -16.62
CA ILE A 100 -13.48 15.30 -15.35
C ILE A 100 -13.65 16.78 -14.98
N SER A 101 -13.58 17.67 -15.97
CA SER A 101 -13.81 19.11 -15.78
C SER A 101 -15.24 19.41 -15.35
N TYR A 102 -16.22 18.71 -15.91
CA TYR A 102 -17.63 18.79 -15.52
C TYR A 102 -17.83 18.32 -14.08
N LEU A 103 -17.29 17.15 -13.71
CA LEU A 103 -17.37 16.62 -12.35
C LEU A 103 -16.68 17.55 -11.34
N SER A 104 -15.54 18.13 -11.70
CA SER A 104 -14.85 19.15 -10.92
C SER A 104 -15.76 20.33 -10.56
N SER A 105 -16.65 20.77 -11.45
CA SER A 105 -17.52 21.92 -11.20
C SER A 105 -18.54 21.67 -10.07
N PHE A 106 -18.90 20.42 -9.79
CA PHE A 106 -19.75 20.06 -8.64
C PHE A 106 -18.98 19.95 -7.33
N VAL A 107 -17.73 19.51 -7.40
CA VAL A 107 -16.88 19.27 -6.23
C VAL A 107 -16.19 20.56 -5.76
N LEU A 108 -15.80 21.42 -6.69
CA LEU A 108 -15.05 22.64 -6.42
C LEU A 108 -15.74 23.59 -5.43
N PRO A 109 -17.06 23.86 -5.51
CA PRO A 109 -17.73 24.75 -4.54
C PRO A 109 -17.68 24.23 -3.09
N ILE A 110 -17.56 22.92 -2.91
CA ILE A 110 -17.47 22.28 -1.59
C ILE A 110 -16.05 22.40 -1.03
N LEU A 111 -15.04 22.32 -1.91
CA LEU A 111 -13.63 22.27 -1.52
C LEU A 111 -12.91 23.62 -1.60
N SER A 112 -13.44 24.59 -2.36
CA SER A 112 -12.85 25.94 -2.47
C SER A 112 -12.81 26.70 -1.13
N PRO A 113 -13.78 26.57 -0.19
CA PRO A 113 -13.69 27.22 1.12
C PRO A 113 -12.54 26.65 1.97
N LEU A 114 -12.06 25.45 1.66
CA LEU A 114 -10.91 24.82 2.31
C LEU A 114 -9.57 25.23 1.68
N GLY A 115 -9.58 26.15 0.70
CA GLY A 115 -8.39 26.62 -0.02
C GLY A 115 -7.84 25.61 -1.04
N ILE A 116 -8.65 24.64 -1.48
CA ILE A 116 -8.24 23.64 -2.46
C ILE A 116 -8.43 24.20 -3.87
N SER A 117 -7.35 24.21 -4.66
CA SER A 117 -7.37 24.70 -6.04
C SER A 117 -8.11 23.74 -6.98
N ARG A 118 -8.60 24.27 -8.10
CA ARG A 118 -9.21 23.45 -9.16
C ARG A 118 -8.25 22.40 -9.72
N GLU A 119 -6.96 22.71 -9.82
CA GLU A 119 -5.93 21.77 -10.30
C GLU A 119 -5.86 20.52 -9.41
N ILE A 120 -5.93 20.69 -8.09
CA ILE A 120 -5.95 19.57 -7.14
C ILE A 120 -7.25 18.78 -7.25
N VAL A 121 -8.40 19.45 -7.41
CA VAL A 121 -9.67 18.75 -7.59
C VAL A 121 -9.63 17.87 -8.84
N LEU A 122 -9.17 18.40 -9.98
CA LEU A 122 -9.00 17.62 -11.21
C LEU A 122 -8.03 16.45 -11.01
N ALA A 123 -6.88 16.70 -10.38
CA ALA A 123 -5.89 15.66 -10.11
C ALA A 123 -6.42 14.54 -9.21
N VAL A 124 -7.16 14.89 -8.15
CA VAL A 124 -7.79 13.94 -7.24
C VAL A 124 -8.84 13.12 -7.99
N LEU A 125 -9.76 13.76 -8.72
CA LEU A 125 -10.79 13.06 -9.51
C LEU A 125 -10.16 12.11 -10.53
N SER A 126 -9.13 12.54 -11.25
CA SER A 126 -8.39 11.66 -12.16
C SER A 126 -7.69 10.52 -11.43
N GLY A 127 -7.09 10.80 -10.27
CA GLY A 127 -6.42 9.82 -9.42
C GLY A 127 -7.34 8.78 -8.81
N PHE A 128 -8.61 9.12 -8.60
CA PHE A 128 -9.62 8.16 -8.16
C PHE A 128 -9.81 7.04 -9.19
N PHE A 129 -9.69 7.33 -10.50
CA PHE A 129 -9.70 6.34 -11.57
C PHE A 129 -8.34 5.67 -11.74
N GLU A 130 -7.28 6.47 -11.93
CA GLU A 130 -5.93 5.97 -12.15
C GLU A 130 -4.92 6.81 -11.35
N MET A 131 -4.36 6.19 -10.32
CA MET A 131 -3.53 6.86 -9.33
C MET A 131 -2.27 7.51 -9.95
N THR A 132 -1.62 6.86 -10.92
CA THR A 132 -0.35 7.34 -11.48
C THR A 132 -0.53 8.69 -12.20
N THR A 133 -1.57 8.79 -13.02
CA THR A 133 -1.96 10.01 -13.73
C THR A 133 -2.37 11.09 -12.74
N GLY A 134 -3.25 10.78 -11.79
CA GLY A 134 -3.73 11.76 -10.82
C GLY A 134 -2.64 12.29 -9.90
N THR A 135 -1.74 11.43 -9.42
CA THR A 135 -0.61 11.86 -8.58
C THR A 135 0.33 12.75 -9.40
N ASN A 136 0.67 12.38 -10.64
CA ASN A 136 1.46 13.21 -11.54
C ASN A 136 0.83 14.61 -11.78
N MET A 137 -0.47 14.68 -12.00
CA MET A 137 -1.20 15.95 -12.09
C MET A 137 -1.12 16.75 -10.79
N ALA A 138 -1.35 16.12 -9.63
CA ALA A 138 -1.31 16.79 -8.33
C ALA A 138 0.06 17.39 -8.03
N SER A 139 1.14 16.70 -8.42
CA SER A 139 2.51 17.20 -8.21
C SER A 139 2.92 18.38 -9.08
N LYS A 140 2.19 18.61 -10.17
CA LYS A 140 2.42 19.72 -11.10
C LYS A 140 1.47 20.90 -10.88
N ALA A 141 0.60 20.81 -9.86
CA ALA A 141 -0.39 21.85 -9.55
C ALA A 141 0.28 23.09 -8.95
N ALA A 142 0.78 23.98 -9.82
CA ALA A 142 1.56 25.16 -9.44
C ALA A 142 0.76 26.17 -8.61
N SER A 143 -0.57 26.18 -8.73
CA SER A 143 -1.46 27.07 -7.97
C SER A 143 -1.61 26.71 -6.49
N THR A 144 -0.97 25.62 -6.03
CA THR A 144 -1.16 25.06 -4.68
C THR A 144 0.16 24.95 -3.93
N THR A 145 0.12 25.13 -2.61
CA THR A 145 1.27 24.88 -1.73
C THR A 145 1.73 23.42 -1.82
N LEU A 146 3.02 23.18 -1.57
CA LEU A 146 3.59 21.83 -1.51
C LEU A 146 2.83 20.93 -0.51
N GLN A 147 2.35 21.50 0.60
CA GLN A 147 1.52 20.79 1.57
C GLN A 147 0.23 20.26 0.93
N GLY A 148 -0.48 21.09 0.14
CA GLY A 148 -1.71 20.68 -0.54
C GLY A 148 -1.45 19.61 -1.61
N GLN A 149 -0.36 19.75 -2.37
CA GLN A 149 0.07 18.74 -3.34
C GLN A 149 0.36 17.40 -2.67
N LEU A 150 1.12 17.39 -1.56
CA LEU A 150 1.46 16.19 -0.81
C LEU A 150 0.24 15.54 -0.16
N ALA A 151 -0.68 16.34 0.38
CA ALA A 151 -1.92 15.84 0.96
C ALA A 151 -2.79 15.13 -0.11
N ALA A 152 -2.95 15.74 -1.28
CA ALA A 152 -3.69 15.15 -2.41
C ALA A 152 -3.03 13.85 -2.88
N VAL A 153 -1.70 13.85 -3.03
CA VAL A 153 -0.94 12.66 -3.39
C VAL A 153 -1.12 11.56 -2.36
N SER A 154 -1.05 11.88 -1.07
CA SER A 154 -1.19 10.89 0.01
C SER A 154 -2.60 10.29 0.03
N LEU A 155 -3.63 11.09 -0.23
CA LEU A 155 -4.99 10.60 -0.42
C LEU A 155 -5.04 9.56 -1.55
N LEU A 156 -4.47 9.89 -2.71
CA LEU A 156 -4.47 9.03 -3.89
C LEU A 156 -3.67 7.75 -3.69
N LEU A 157 -2.48 7.85 -3.09
CA LEU A 157 -1.63 6.69 -2.75
C LEU A 157 -2.36 5.72 -1.82
N GLY A 158 -3.12 6.24 -0.85
CA GLY A 158 -3.90 5.42 0.07
C GLY A 158 -5.14 4.80 -0.59
N TRP A 159 -5.82 5.56 -1.45
CA TRP A 159 -6.98 5.10 -2.21
C TRP A 159 -6.61 3.96 -3.17
N ALA A 160 -5.48 4.03 -3.87
CA ALA A 160 -5.01 3.06 -4.86
C ALA A 160 -5.50 3.26 -6.31
N GLY A 161 -6.64 3.92 -6.52
CA GLY A 161 -7.25 4.08 -7.84
C GLY A 161 -8.09 2.87 -8.26
N LEU A 162 -9.06 3.09 -9.16
CA LEU A 162 -9.90 2.01 -9.69
C LEU A 162 -9.08 0.92 -10.38
N SER A 163 -8.00 1.26 -11.08
CA SER A 163 -7.12 0.27 -11.72
C SER A 163 -6.66 -0.84 -10.76
N VAL A 164 -6.17 -0.46 -9.58
CA VAL A 164 -5.73 -1.40 -8.54
C VAL A 164 -6.91 -2.10 -7.88
N HIS A 165 -8.04 -1.42 -7.69
CA HIS A 165 -9.24 -2.05 -7.13
C HIS A 165 -9.81 -3.15 -8.04
N PHE A 166 -9.87 -2.92 -9.35
CA PHE A 166 -10.29 -3.92 -10.33
C PHE A 166 -9.28 -5.07 -10.41
N GLN A 167 -7.98 -4.77 -10.29
CA GLN A 167 -6.97 -5.81 -10.20
C GLN A 167 -7.20 -6.72 -8.97
N VAL A 168 -7.41 -6.14 -7.78
CA VAL A 168 -7.73 -6.91 -6.58
C VAL A 168 -9.05 -7.67 -6.73
N TYR A 169 -10.06 -7.04 -7.32
CA TYR A 169 -11.34 -7.68 -7.57
C TYR A 169 -11.21 -8.90 -8.50
N SER A 170 -10.36 -8.86 -9.53
CA SER A 170 -10.13 -9.99 -10.44
C SER A 170 -9.57 -11.23 -9.75
N ILE A 171 -8.85 -11.04 -8.64
CA ILE A 171 -8.27 -12.10 -7.81
C ILE A 171 -9.32 -12.58 -6.80
N VAL A 172 -9.97 -11.64 -6.13
CA VAL A 172 -10.92 -11.91 -5.04
C VAL A 172 -12.25 -12.46 -5.53
N SER A 173 -12.69 -12.12 -6.74
CA SER A 173 -13.97 -12.58 -7.33
C SER A 173 -14.06 -14.10 -7.48
N LYS A 174 -12.94 -14.81 -7.45
CA LYS A 174 -12.86 -16.29 -7.46
C LYS A 174 -13.04 -16.91 -6.07
N THR A 175 -13.34 -16.10 -5.04
CA THR A 175 -13.41 -16.51 -3.64
C THR A 175 -14.64 -15.91 -2.94
N ASP A 176 -15.00 -16.43 -1.77
CA ASP A 176 -16.10 -15.90 -0.94
C ASP A 176 -15.73 -14.63 -0.15
N ILE A 177 -14.61 -13.98 -0.48
CA ILE A 177 -14.13 -12.80 0.23
C ILE A 177 -14.85 -11.55 -0.29
N SER A 178 -15.52 -10.82 0.59
CA SER A 178 -16.18 -9.55 0.23
C SER A 178 -15.15 -8.44 -0.04
N LEU A 179 -15.28 -7.74 -1.17
CA LEU A 179 -14.43 -6.59 -1.52
C LEU A 179 -14.70 -5.33 -0.68
N LYS A 180 -15.91 -5.21 -0.12
CA LYS A 180 -16.37 -4.00 0.60
C LYS A 180 -15.42 -3.53 1.73
N PRO A 181 -15.05 -4.38 2.71
CA PRO A 181 -14.12 -3.96 3.77
C PRO A 181 -12.74 -3.54 3.24
N TYR A 182 -12.27 -4.13 2.15
CA TYR A 182 -11.02 -3.71 1.50
C TYR A 182 -11.13 -2.28 0.94
N LEU A 183 -12.18 -1.98 0.17
CA LEU A 183 -12.40 -0.65 -0.40
C LEU A 183 -12.56 0.41 0.69
N PHE A 184 -13.35 0.12 1.73
CA PHE A 184 -13.54 1.04 2.84
C PHE A 184 -12.24 1.29 3.62
N GLY A 185 -11.47 0.24 3.88
CA GLY A 185 -10.15 0.35 4.51
C GLY A 185 -9.17 1.20 3.69
N LYS A 186 -9.16 1.05 2.36
CA LYS A 186 -8.33 1.85 1.45
C LYS A 186 -8.74 3.33 1.43
N MET A 187 -10.03 3.62 1.37
CA MET A 187 -10.53 5.00 1.45
C MET A 187 -10.09 5.65 2.78
N LEU A 188 -10.31 4.98 3.91
CA LEU A 188 -9.89 5.49 5.21
C LEU A 188 -8.37 5.68 5.30
N GLN A 189 -7.59 4.74 4.75
CA GLN A 189 -6.13 4.85 4.72
C GLN A 189 -5.70 6.11 3.95
N GLY A 190 -6.31 6.41 2.80
CA GLY A 190 -6.05 7.64 2.05
C GLY A 190 -6.39 8.90 2.85
N VAL A 191 -7.57 8.94 3.46
CA VAL A 191 -8.01 10.08 4.28
C VAL A 191 -7.06 10.32 5.46
N PHE A 192 -6.74 9.27 6.24
CA PHE A 192 -5.81 9.41 7.36
C PHE A 192 -4.40 9.79 6.91
N ALA A 193 -3.90 9.23 5.81
CA ALA A 193 -2.58 9.59 5.28
C ALA A 193 -2.51 11.08 4.89
N ALA A 194 -3.55 11.60 4.23
CA ALA A 194 -3.64 13.02 3.87
C ALA A 194 -3.69 13.94 5.11
N ILE A 195 -4.44 13.54 6.15
CA ILE A 195 -4.48 14.26 7.44
C ILE A 195 -3.11 14.24 8.10
N TYR A 196 -2.47 13.06 8.21
CA TYR A 196 -1.17 12.92 8.85
C TYR A 196 -0.07 13.71 8.13
N ILE A 197 -0.06 13.73 6.81
CA ILE A 197 0.86 14.59 6.05
C ILE A 197 0.60 16.07 6.28
N SER A 198 -0.67 16.47 6.31
CA SER A 198 -1.04 17.86 6.56
C SER A 198 -0.59 18.32 7.95
N ILE A 199 -0.68 17.45 8.96
CA ILE A 199 -0.19 17.73 10.32
C ILE A 199 1.34 17.73 10.34
N ALA A 200 1.98 16.70 9.77
CA ALA A 200 3.42 16.54 9.81
C ALA A 200 4.15 17.72 9.17
N MET A 201 3.67 18.24 8.03
CA MET A 201 4.23 19.40 7.34
C MET A 201 4.14 20.72 8.13
N ARG A 202 3.27 20.79 9.15
CA ARG A 202 3.18 21.96 10.05
C ARG A 202 4.11 21.86 11.25
N LEU A 203 4.72 20.70 11.50
CA LEU A 203 5.63 20.50 12.63
C LEU A 203 7.03 21.04 12.27
N PRO A 204 7.71 21.74 13.19
CA PRO A 204 9.03 22.34 12.91
C PRO A 204 10.10 21.29 12.59
N PHE A 205 9.91 20.04 13.00
CA PHE A 205 10.83 18.93 12.73
C PHE A 205 10.91 18.53 11.25
N THR A 206 9.97 18.93 10.39
CA THR A 206 10.01 18.65 8.95
C THR A 206 10.70 19.75 8.13
N ALA A 207 11.07 20.88 8.74
CA ALA A 207 11.82 21.95 8.07
C ALA A 207 13.21 21.53 7.53
N PRO A 208 13.95 20.57 8.12
CA PRO A 208 15.17 20.03 7.51
C PRO A 208 14.91 19.11 6.30
N LEU A 209 13.67 18.62 6.12
CA LEU A 209 13.26 17.76 5.01
C LEU A 209 12.73 18.56 3.82
N THR A 210 12.49 19.87 3.98
CA THR A 210 12.14 20.75 2.88
C THR A 210 13.40 21.11 2.10
N ALA A 211 13.57 20.41 0.98
CA ALA A 211 14.40 20.78 -0.16
C ALA A 211 15.90 20.98 0.12
N LYS A 212 16.63 19.87 0.26
CA LYS A 212 17.90 19.78 -0.46
C LYS A 212 17.62 19.08 -1.78
N SER A 213 17.89 19.75 -2.89
CA SER A 213 17.92 19.06 -4.17
C SER A 213 19.03 18.02 -4.11
N VAL A 214 18.78 16.78 -4.53
CA VAL A 214 19.86 15.81 -4.74
C VAL A 214 20.95 16.40 -5.65
N LEU A 215 20.60 17.36 -6.52
CA LEU A 215 21.55 18.08 -7.36
C LEU A 215 22.59 18.90 -6.56
N SER A 216 22.28 19.34 -5.33
CA SER A 216 23.28 19.98 -4.45
C SER A 216 24.17 18.96 -3.71
N VAL A 217 23.86 17.67 -3.85
CA VAL A 217 24.65 16.52 -3.37
C VAL A 217 25.18 15.71 -4.58
N ILE A 218 25.07 16.25 -5.80
CA ILE A 218 25.94 15.81 -6.90
C ILE A 218 27.27 16.56 -6.72
N THR A 219 27.99 16.25 -5.65
CA THR A 219 29.39 15.90 -5.88
C THR A 219 29.33 14.74 -6.87
N PRO A 220 30.01 14.81 -8.03
CA PRO A 220 30.02 13.66 -8.92
C PRO A 220 30.55 12.48 -8.10
N LEU A 221 29.67 11.53 -7.77
CA LEU A 221 30.06 10.20 -7.35
C LEU A 221 30.62 9.52 -8.62
N SER A 222 31.74 10.04 -9.12
CA SER A 222 32.47 9.51 -10.27
C SER A 222 33.00 8.10 -10.02
N ASP A 223 32.89 7.60 -8.79
CA ASP A 223 33.51 6.36 -8.33
C ASP A 223 32.50 5.28 -7.94
N PHE A 224 31.20 5.46 -8.22
CA PHE A 224 30.21 4.39 -8.01
C PHE A 224 30.28 3.36 -9.13
N THR A 225 31.33 2.54 -9.08
CA THR A 225 31.51 1.39 -9.98
C THR A 225 30.32 0.42 -9.91
N TRP A 226 30.07 -0.32 -10.99
CA TRP A 226 28.96 -1.29 -11.07
C TRP A 226 29.01 -2.34 -9.94
N TYR A 227 30.21 -2.69 -9.47
CA TYR A 227 30.42 -3.61 -8.36
C TYR A 227 29.97 -3.00 -7.02
N ASN A 228 30.23 -1.71 -6.78
CA ASN A 228 29.73 -1.02 -5.59
C ASN A 228 28.19 -0.94 -5.60
N ALA A 229 27.58 -0.74 -6.78
CA ALA A 229 26.13 -0.81 -6.94
C ALA A 229 25.56 -2.21 -6.67
N LEU A 230 26.26 -3.26 -7.12
CA LEU A 230 25.89 -4.64 -6.84
C LEU A 230 25.98 -4.96 -5.35
N ILE A 231 27.05 -4.54 -4.66
CA ILE A 231 27.18 -4.72 -3.21
C ILE A 231 26.07 -3.97 -2.47
N TYR A 232 25.83 -2.71 -2.83
CA TYR A 232 24.84 -1.91 -2.15
C TYR A 232 23.43 -2.48 -2.35
N SER A 233 23.09 -2.96 -3.54
CA SER A 233 21.82 -3.65 -3.78
C SER A 233 21.72 -4.98 -3.01
N ALA A 234 22.79 -5.77 -2.95
CA ALA A 234 22.84 -7.00 -2.15
C ALA A 234 22.68 -6.72 -0.65
N GLN A 235 23.31 -5.67 -0.12
CA GLN A 235 23.14 -5.23 1.27
C GLN A 235 21.68 -4.87 1.57
N ASN A 236 21.01 -4.12 0.68
CA ASN A 236 19.59 -3.78 0.86
C ASN A 236 18.67 -5.00 0.81
N VAL A 237 18.98 -5.99 -0.03
CA VAL A 237 18.26 -7.27 -0.05
C VAL A 237 18.45 -8.02 1.28
N ILE A 238 19.69 -8.09 1.80
CA ILE A 238 19.98 -8.72 3.09
C ILE A 238 19.23 -8.01 4.22
N ILE A 239 19.25 -6.67 4.26
CA ILE A 239 18.51 -5.88 5.26
C ILE A 239 17.00 -6.18 5.17
N SER A 240 16.45 -6.25 3.96
CA SER A 240 15.04 -6.58 3.74
C SER A 240 14.70 -7.99 4.26
N CYS A 241 15.57 -8.98 4.00
CA CYS A 241 15.42 -10.33 4.54
C CYS A 241 15.46 -10.35 6.08
N VAL A 242 16.38 -9.60 6.70
CA VAL A 242 16.48 -9.50 8.16
C VAL A 242 15.21 -8.87 8.75
N ILE A 243 14.68 -7.81 8.14
CA ILE A 243 13.41 -7.19 8.57
C ILE A 243 12.26 -8.21 8.50
N LEU A 244 12.17 -9.01 7.43
CA LEU A 244 11.16 -10.07 7.32
C LEU A 244 11.32 -11.14 8.41
N LEU A 245 12.54 -11.55 8.74
CA LEU A 245 12.81 -12.47 9.83
C LEU A 245 12.37 -11.90 11.19
N ILE A 246 12.63 -10.61 11.45
CA ILE A 246 12.18 -9.95 12.68
C ILE A 246 10.64 -9.92 12.75
N LEU A 247 9.96 -9.55 11.65
CA LEU A 247 8.51 -9.51 11.60
C LEU A 247 7.87 -10.90 11.83
N THR A 248 8.46 -11.96 11.26
CA THR A 248 8.00 -13.34 11.51
C THR A 248 8.22 -13.76 12.96
N ALA A 249 9.35 -13.39 13.57
CA ALA A 249 9.61 -13.65 14.99
C ALA A 249 8.60 -12.93 15.90
N ILE A 250 8.30 -11.66 15.65
CA ILE A 250 7.29 -10.88 16.40
C ILE A 250 5.90 -11.53 16.26
N SER A 251 5.52 -11.94 15.05
CA SER A 251 4.26 -12.64 14.79
C SER A 251 4.15 -13.95 15.58
N LEU A 252 5.24 -14.73 15.63
CA LEU A 252 5.31 -15.96 16.43
C LEU A 252 5.18 -15.67 17.93
N VAL A 253 5.88 -14.66 18.46
CA VAL A 253 5.78 -14.26 19.86
C VAL A 253 4.35 -13.87 20.22
N PHE A 254 3.68 -13.07 19.37
CA PHE A 254 2.28 -12.68 19.58
C PHE A 254 1.33 -13.88 19.53
N TYR A 255 1.57 -14.81 18.61
CA TYR A 255 0.82 -16.06 18.52
C TYR A 255 0.98 -16.90 19.81
N PHE A 256 2.20 -17.07 20.31
CA PHE A 256 2.49 -17.83 21.52
C PHE A 256 1.92 -17.18 22.79
N THR A 257 2.06 -15.87 22.96
CA THR A 257 1.47 -15.14 24.11
C THR A 257 -0.05 -15.27 24.11
N LYS A 258 -0.71 -15.10 22.96
CA LYS A 258 -2.17 -15.29 22.85
C LYS A 258 -2.59 -16.71 23.20
N ARG A 259 -1.81 -17.72 22.79
CA ARG A 259 -2.05 -19.13 23.13
C ARG A 259 -1.88 -19.40 24.63
N MET A 260 -0.83 -18.84 25.25
CA MET A 260 -0.60 -18.96 26.70
C MET A 260 -1.69 -18.28 27.51
N CYS A 261 -2.09 -17.05 27.17
CA CYS A 261 -3.18 -16.35 27.85
C CYS A 261 -4.49 -17.15 27.79
N LYS A 262 -4.82 -17.74 26.63
CA LYS A 262 -6.01 -18.61 26.49
C LYS A 262 -5.91 -19.87 27.36
N ALA A 263 -4.74 -20.49 27.45
CA ALA A 263 -4.51 -21.68 28.27
C ALA A 263 -4.64 -21.41 29.78
N ILE A 264 -4.16 -20.25 30.25
CA ILE A 264 -4.28 -19.81 31.65
C ILE A 264 -5.75 -19.53 32.00
N LEU A 265 -6.49 -18.83 31.13
CA LEU A 265 -7.91 -18.50 31.34
C LEU A 265 -8.80 -19.76 31.43
N VAL A 266 -8.49 -20.79 30.64
CA VAL A 266 -9.20 -22.08 30.71
C VAL A 266 -8.87 -22.86 31.98
N ARG A 267 -7.65 -22.74 32.53
CA ARG A 267 -7.27 -23.35 33.82
C ARG A 267 -7.89 -22.65 35.02
N SER A 268 -8.15 -21.34 34.94
CA SER A 268 -8.77 -20.55 36.02
C SER A 268 -10.29 -20.75 36.16
N MET A 269 -10.96 -21.32 35.16
CA MET A 269 -12.42 -21.59 35.18
C MET A 269 -12.76 -23.06 35.52
N ARG A 270 -11.78 -23.85 35.96
CA ARG A 270 -11.94 -25.19 36.52
C ARG A 270 -11.56 -25.16 37.99
#